data_AF-A0AAE0E3Z1-F1
#
_entry.id   AF-A0AAE0E3Z1-F1
#
_cell.length_a   1.000
_cell.length_b   1.000
_cell.length_c   1.000
_cell.angle_alpha   90.00
_cell.angle_beta   90.00
_cell.angle_gamma   90.00
#
_symmetry.space_group_name_H-M   'P 1'
#
loop_
_entity.id
_entity.type
_entity.pdbx_description
1 polymer ?
#
loop_
_entity_poly.entity_id
_entity_poly.type
_entity_poly.pdbx_seq_one_letter_code
_entity_poly.pdbx_strand_id
1 'polypeptide(L)'
;MIVILSCNDCFPVALRGYLRRDIRETIIELCVFFKELTSKTLKVDVLERLNTDIVLILCKLEKIFPPSFFDIMIHLLIHLAHEAMLGGPTQYRWMYPFERKMHNLKAYVRNKAHPEGSIGEGYTDHECLTFCYMYFRGIETRFNRPERNYDGDEANQMKSISVFKPNVRLLGAPIYDELNLFDWAKIRWEHRSELENDCVRNIEKKQEEEFHKWFTKRVQQLEDERSSKFTKDLKNLSKGLEKLVTRHTGCVINGIRFHTQDRDCNRRTQNCGVLVKGEHAGKSIDFYGVLKDIIEVPYLGQNRVGIFECDWWDLSGTKGILIDEHNLISVNVRKTWYKNDPFVLACQTQQVFYLNDIKLGNDWRVVDKSQPRGNYDVLEQEVENEERLYFDDPYQQEQSEDIIDIVEDDK
;
A
#
# COMPACT_ATOMS: atom_id res chain seq x y z
N MET A 1 -9.75 -24.51 2.82
CA MET A 1 -9.71 -23.59 1.66
C MET A 1 -9.69 -22.12 2.07
N ILE A 2 -10.65 -21.63 2.87
CA ILE A 2 -10.76 -20.21 3.29
C ILE A 2 -9.47 -19.67 3.95
N VAL A 3 -8.80 -20.47 4.79
CA VAL A 3 -7.55 -20.05 5.46
C VAL A 3 -6.36 -19.89 4.48
N ILE A 4 -6.28 -20.74 3.46
CA ILE A 4 -5.23 -20.64 2.43
C ILE A 4 -5.48 -19.37 1.61
N LEU A 5 -6.72 -19.16 1.15
CA LEU A 5 -7.14 -17.97 0.39
C LEU A 5 -6.84 -16.64 1.10
N SER A 6 -6.94 -16.58 2.43
CA SER A 6 -6.73 -15.34 3.20
C SER A 6 -5.27 -15.05 3.56
N CYS A 7 -4.37 -16.04 3.46
CA CYS A 7 -2.99 -15.93 3.95
C CYS A 7 -1.94 -16.37 2.92
N ASN A 8 -2.22 -16.30 1.62
CA ASN A 8 -1.31 -16.77 0.56
C ASN A 8 0.12 -16.20 0.65
N ASP A 9 0.30 -14.97 1.13
CA ASP A 9 1.63 -14.35 1.26
C ASP A 9 2.38 -14.78 2.54
N CYS A 10 1.66 -14.99 3.64
CA CYS A 10 2.26 -15.33 4.94
C CYS A 10 2.37 -16.85 5.18
N PHE A 11 1.51 -17.64 4.55
CA PHE A 11 1.42 -19.09 4.79
C PHE A 11 2.67 -19.85 4.32
N PRO A 12 3.23 -19.58 3.12
CA PRO A 12 4.55 -20.10 2.72
C PRO A 12 5.65 -19.84 3.74
N VAL A 13 5.67 -18.64 4.32
CA VAL A 13 6.68 -18.21 5.30
C VAL A 13 6.54 -19.01 6.60
N ALA A 14 5.30 -19.17 7.09
CA ALA A 14 5.02 -19.91 8.31
C ALA A 14 5.43 -21.39 8.23
N LEU A 15 5.32 -22.01 7.04
CA LEU A 15 5.62 -23.43 6.85
C LEU A 15 7.09 -23.73 6.54
N ARG A 16 7.88 -22.70 6.23
CA ARG A 16 9.23 -22.81 5.68
C ARG A 16 10.19 -23.65 6.52
N GLY A 17 10.05 -23.60 7.84
CA GLY A 17 10.91 -24.29 8.82
C GLY A 17 10.40 -25.64 9.32
N TYR A 18 9.17 -26.04 9.00
CA TYR A 18 8.51 -27.21 9.63
C TYR A 18 8.25 -28.37 8.67
N LEU A 19 8.03 -28.09 7.38
CA LEU A 19 7.63 -29.10 6.41
C LEU A 19 8.81 -29.61 5.57
N ARG A 20 8.71 -30.87 5.14
CA ARG A 20 9.61 -31.43 4.12
C ARG A 20 9.52 -30.63 2.82
N ARG A 21 10.60 -30.62 2.05
CA ARG A 21 10.75 -29.79 0.85
C ARG A 21 9.66 -30.05 -0.19
N ASP A 22 9.36 -31.31 -0.45
CA ASP A 22 8.30 -31.78 -1.36
C ASP A 22 6.91 -31.26 -0.98
N ILE A 23 6.56 -31.34 0.31
CA ILE A 23 5.28 -30.83 0.84
C ILE A 23 5.23 -29.30 0.73
N ARG A 24 6.32 -28.63 1.12
CA ARG A 24 6.42 -27.17 1.10
C ARG A 24 6.27 -26.62 -0.31
N GLU A 25 7.03 -27.15 -1.27
CA GLU A 25 6.98 -26.70 -2.67
C GLU A 25 5.56 -26.81 -3.24
N THR A 26 4.89 -27.94 -3.01
CA THR A 26 3.51 -28.15 -3.47
C THR A 26 2.54 -27.13 -2.85
N ILE A 27 2.68 -26.82 -1.56
CA ILE A 27 1.84 -25.82 -0.90
C ILE A 27 2.15 -24.41 -1.41
N ILE A 28 3.42 -24.09 -1.69
CA ILE A 28 3.82 -22.79 -2.24
C ILE A 28 3.22 -22.61 -3.64
N GLU A 29 3.31 -23.62 -4.50
CA GLU A 29 2.68 -23.60 -5.82
C GLU A 29 1.17 -23.34 -5.72
N LEU A 30 0.49 -23.99 -4.77
CA LEU A 30 -0.92 -23.73 -4.51
C LEU A 30 -1.19 -22.28 -4.03
N CYS A 31 -0.33 -21.73 -3.18
CA CYS A 31 -0.45 -20.34 -2.72
C CYS A 31 -0.23 -19.34 -3.87
N VAL A 32 0.74 -19.61 -4.75
CA VAL A 32 1.00 -18.81 -5.95
C VAL A 32 -0.19 -18.87 -6.90
N PHE A 33 -0.76 -20.06 -7.13
CA PHE A 33 -1.99 -20.22 -7.92
C PHE A 33 -3.10 -19.30 -7.43
N PHE A 34 -3.39 -19.32 -6.12
CA PHE A 34 -4.43 -18.45 -5.57
C PHE A 34 -4.06 -16.96 -5.58
N LYS A 35 -2.78 -16.62 -5.39
CA LYS A 35 -2.32 -15.23 -5.47
C LYS A 35 -2.56 -14.64 -6.86
N GLU A 36 -2.26 -15.40 -7.91
CA GLU A 36 -2.49 -14.96 -9.29
C GLU A 36 -3.98 -14.94 -9.64
N LEU A 37 -4.74 -15.97 -9.24
CA LEU A 37 -6.19 -16.04 -9.44
C LEU A 37 -6.93 -14.87 -8.78
N THR A 38 -6.41 -14.37 -7.65
CA THR A 38 -7.05 -13.30 -6.86
C THR A 38 -6.48 -11.91 -7.14
N SER A 39 -5.59 -11.81 -8.14
CA SER A 39 -5.03 -10.55 -8.59
C SER A 39 -6.13 -9.54 -8.91
N LYS A 40 -5.85 -8.26 -8.65
CA LYS A 40 -6.75 -7.15 -9.00
C LYS A 40 -7.04 -7.10 -10.49
N THR A 41 -6.05 -7.45 -11.30
CA THR A 41 -6.14 -7.50 -12.76
C THR A 41 -5.84 -8.92 -13.22
N LEU A 42 -6.79 -9.53 -13.90
CA LEU A 42 -6.63 -10.85 -14.50
C LEU A 42 -6.32 -10.71 -15.98
N LYS A 43 -5.34 -11.48 -16.43
CA LYS A 43 -5.00 -11.61 -17.84
C LYS A 43 -5.33 -13.02 -18.31
N VAL A 44 -5.87 -13.14 -19.52
CA VAL A 44 -6.37 -14.42 -20.05
C VAL A 44 -5.23 -15.43 -20.21
N ASP A 45 -4.07 -14.99 -20.68
CA ASP A 45 -2.85 -15.80 -20.79
C ASP A 45 -2.41 -16.42 -19.45
N VAL A 46 -2.49 -15.65 -18.37
CA VAL A 46 -2.21 -16.14 -17.01
C VAL A 46 -3.25 -17.16 -16.58
N LEU A 47 -4.55 -16.92 -16.83
CA LEU A 47 -5.61 -17.84 -16.46
C LEU A 47 -5.53 -19.19 -17.22
N GLU A 48 -5.18 -19.16 -18.50
CA GLU A 48 -4.94 -20.37 -19.31
C GLU A 48 -3.81 -21.22 -18.74
N ARG A 49 -2.71 -20.57 -18.33
CA ARG A 49 -1.61 -21.23 -17.63
C ARG A 49 -2.08 -21.83 -16.30
N LEU A 50 -2.80 -21.06 -15.48
CA LEU A 50 -3.32 -21.52 -14.19
C LEU A 50 -4.24 -22.74 -14.32
N ASN A 51 -5.03 -22.83 -15.40
CA ASN A 51 -5.89 -23.98 -15.69
C ASN A 51 -5.10 -25.27 -15.95
N THR A 52 -3.87 -25.15 -16.47
CA THR A 52 -2.96 -26.29 -16.66
C THR A 52 -2.21 -26.61 -15.36
N ASP A 53 -1.71 -25.58 -14.68
CA ASP A 53 -0.90 -25.71 -13.46
C ASP A 53 -1.68 -26.36 -12.32
N ILE A 54 -2.97 -26.03 -12.17
CA ILE A 54 -3.78 -26.59 -11.07
C ILE A 54 -3.93 -28.10 -11.14
N VAL A 55 -3.98 -28.68 -12.35
CA VAL A 55 -4.03 -30.14 -12.54
C VAL A 55 -2.76 -30.78 -11.97
N LEU A 56 -1.60 -30.20 -12.28
CA LEU A 56 -0.30 -30.66 -11.77
C LEU A 56 -0.20 -30.49 -10.25
N ILE A 57 -0.67 -29.36 -9.72
CA ILE A 57 -0.67 -29.09 -8.28
C ILE A 57 -1.55 -30.12 -7.54
N LEU A 58 -2.76 -30.40 -8.04
CA LEU A 58 -3.64 -31.43 -7.46
C LEU A 58 -2.98 -32.81 -7.51
N CYS A 59 -2.35 -33.19 -8.62
CA CYS A 59 -1.62 -34.46 -8.71
C CYS A 59 -0.46 -34.57 -7.72
N LYS A 60 0.25 -33.46 -7.46
CA LYS A 60 1.30 -33.41 -6.43
C LYS A 60 0.70 -33.55 -5.02
N LEU A 61 -0.40 -32.85 -4.74
CA LEU A 61 -1.10 -32.96 -3.47
C LEU A 61 -1.56 -34.41 -3.24
N GLU A 62 -2.14 -35.08 -4.23
CA GLU A 62 -2.65 -36.46 -4.13
C GLU A 62 -1.55 -37.47 -3.82
N LYS A 63 -0.33 -37.23 -4.29
CA LYS A 63 0.84 -38.05 -3.95
C LYS A 63 1.30 -37.87 -2.50
N ILE A 64 0.96 -36.75 -1.87
CA ILE A 64 1.50 -36.34 -0.56
C ILE A 64 0.48 -36.59 0.56
N PHE A 65 -0.78 -36.23 0.34
CA PHE A 65 -1.83 -36.25 1.36
C PHE A 65 -2.73 -37.49 1.21
N PRO A 66 -3.29 -38.03 2.32
CA PRO A 66 -4.17 -39.18 2.26
C PRO A 66 -5.49 -38.83 1.53
N PRO A 67 -6.22 -39.82 0.97
CA PRO A 67 -7.50 -39.59 0.30
C PRO A 67 -8.54 -38.83 1.14
N SER A 68 -8.48 -38.96 2.47
CA SER A 68 -9.36 -38.21 3.38
C SER A 68 -9.15 -36.69 3.38
N PHE A 69 -8.03 -36.20 2.83
CA PHE A 69 -7.78 -34.77 2.62
C PHE A 69 -8.57 -34.23 1.43
N PHE A 70 -8.87 -35.07 0.44
CA PHE A 70 -9.49 -34.69 -0.83
C PHE A 70 -11.01 -34.74 -0.71
N ASP A 71 -11.57 -33.77 0.01
CA ASP A 71 -13.00 -33.52 -0.03
C ASP A 71 -13.41 -32.81 -1.34
N ILE A 72 -14.71 -32.55 -1.49
CA ILE A 72 -15.26 -31.87 -2.67
C ILE A 72 -14.59 -30.49 -2.87
N MET A 73 -14.23 -29.78 -1.80
CA MET A 73 -13.66 -28.43 -1.89
C MET A 73 -12.27 -28.43 -2.53
N ILE A 74 -11.45 -29.45 -2.27
CA ILE A 74 -10.13 -29.57 -2.91
C ILE A 74 -10.26 -29.87 -4.41
N HIS A 75 -11.23 -30.69 -4.80
CA HIS A 75 -11.45 -31.01 -6.21
C HIS A 75 -11.98 -29.82 -7.01
N LEU A 76 -12.80 -28.95 -6.40
CA LEU A 76 -13.34 -27.75 -7.06
C LEU A 76 -12.26 -26.76 -7.52
N LEU A 77 -11.04 -26.85 -6.98
CA LEU A 77 -9.93 -25.97 -7.37
C LEU A 77 -9.62 -26.02 -8.87
N ILE A 78 -9.83 -27.18 -9.51
CA ILE A 78 -9.59 -27.36 -10.94
C ILE A 78 -10.47 -26.45 -11.81
N HIS A 79 -11.65 -26.05 -11.31
CA HIS A 79 -12.59 -25.23 -12.05
C HIS A 79 -12.36 -23.73 -11.91
N LEU A 80 -11.63 -23.30 -10.86
CA LEU A 80 -11.55 -21.89 -10.49
C LEU A 80 -10.93 -20.99 -11.57
N ALA A 81 -9.89 -21.48 -12.26
CA ALA A 81 -9.26 -20.71 -13.33
C ALA A 81 -10.23 -20.50 -14.50
N HIS A 82 -10.91 -21.57 -14.93
CA HIS A 82 -11.90 -21.50 -15.99
C HIS A 82 -13.11 -20.64 -15.61
N GLU A 83 -13.60 -20.75 -14.37
CA GLU A 83 -14.66 -19.88 -13.86
C GLU A 83 -14.25 -18.41 -13.92
N ALA A 84 -13.02 -18.07 -13.55
CA ALA A 84 -12.51 -16.70 -13.63
C ALA A 84 -12.38 -16.21 -15.09
N MET A 85 -12.11 -17.10 -16.05
CA MET A 85 -12.13 -16.74 -17.47
C MET A 85 -13.54 -16.38 -17.95
N LEU A 86 -14.55 -17.14 -17.51
CA LEU A 86 -15.94 -16.94 -17.94
C LEU A 86 -16.62 -15.76 -17.25
N GLY A 87 -16.45 -15.62 -15.95
CA GLY A 87 -17.18 -14.64 -15.14
C GLY A 87 -16.31 -13.56 -14.52
N GLY A 88 -15.09 -13.38 -15.00
CA GLY A 88 -14.20 -12.30 -14.60
C GLY A 88 -13.61 -12.42 -13.19
N PRO A 89 -13.16 -11.28 -12.60
CA PRO A 89 -12.44 -11.25 -11.33
C PRO A 89 -13.14 -11.97 -10.18
N THR A 90 -12.42 -12.87 -9.51
CA THR A 90 -13.00 -13.75 -8.49
C THR A 90 -13.47 -13.00 -7.23
N GLN A 91 -12.94 -11.79 -6.99
CA GLN A 91 -13.23 -10.97 -5.81
C GLN A 91 -14.73 -10.65 -5.63
N TYR A 92 -15.47 -10.52 -6.73
CA TYR A 92 -16.91 -10.20 -6.72
C TYR A 92 -17.80 -11.45 -6.62
N ARG A 93 -17.23 -12.62 -6.91
CA ARG A 93 -17.98 -13.89 -7.01
C ARG A 93 -17.71 -14.84 -5.85
N TRP A 94 -16.77 -14.50 -4.98
CA TRP A 94 -16.54 -15.23 -3.75
C TRP A 94 -17.72 -15.13 -2.80
N MET A 95 -17.83 -16.11 -1.90
CA MET A 95 -18.83 -16.07 -0.82
C MET A 95 -18.66 -14.88 0.12
N TYR A 96 -17.46 -14.32 0.23
CA TYR A 96 -17.17 -13.28 1.22
C TYR A 96 -17.99 -11.98 1.07
N PRO A 97 -18.19 -11.39 -0.13
CA PRO A 97 -19.20 -10.35 -0.35
C PRO A 97 -20.61 -10.70 0.16
N PHE A 98 -21.10 -11.90 -0.17
CA PHE A 98 -22.44 -12.35 0.22
C PHE A 98 -22.54 -12.56 1.73
N GLU A 99 -21.55 -13.22 2.35
CA GLU A 99 -21.47 -13.40 3.80
C GLU A 99 -21.43 -12.06 4.54
N ARG A 100 -20.67 -11.07 4.05
CA ARG A 100 -20.66 -9.72 4.63
C ARG A 100 -22.01 -9.03 4.50
N LYS A 101 -22.68 -9.14 3.34
CA LYS A 101 -24.03 -8.59 3.17
C LYS A 101 -25.02 -9.27 4.12
N MET A 102 -24.99 -10.59 4.22
CA MET A 102 -25.82 -11.36 5.14
C MET A 102 -25.56 -11.02 6.60
N HIS A 103 -24.31 -10.78 6.99
CA HIS A 103 -23.96 -10.29 8.32
C HIS A 103 -24.65 -8.95 8.63
N ASN A 104 -24.65 -8.02 7.67
CA ASN A 104 -25.33 -6.73 7.84
C ASN A 104 -26.86 -6.88 7.92
N LEU A 105 -27.46 -7.68 7.03
CA LEU A 105 -28.91 -7.94 7.05
C LEU A 105 -29.35 -8.61 8.35
N LYS A 106 -28.54 -9.53 8.87
CA LYS A 106 -28.79 -10.17 10.17
C LYS A 106 -28.86 -9.17 11.32
N ALA A 107 -28.13 -8.05 11.24
CA ALA A 107 -28.20 -6.99 12.25
C ALA A 107 -29.54 -6.23 12.25
N TYR A 108 -30.32 -6.31 11.15
CA TYR A 108 -31.65 -5.69 11.05
C TYR A 108 -32.75 -6.54 11.70
N VAL A 109 -32.49 -7.81 12.01
CA VAL A 109 -33.45 -8.72 12.66
C VAL A 109 -33.62 -8.34 14.14
N ARG A 110 -34.56 -7.44 14.43
CA ARG A 110 -35.00 -7.06 15.78
C ARG A 110 -36.11 -7.97 16.30
N ASN A 111 -36.96 -8.47 15.39
CA ASN A 111 -37.99 -9.45 15.71
C ASN A 111 -37.67 -10.82 15.09
N LYS A 112 -37.33 -11.81 15.91
CA LYS A 112 -37.01 -13.17 15.44
C LYS A 112 -38.23 -13.97 15.00
N ALA A 113 -39.45 -13.56 15.37
CA ALA A 113 -40.68 -14.23 14.93
C ALA A 113 -41.04 -13.86 13.48
N HIS A 114 -40.56 -12.72 12.99
CA HIS A 114 -40.78 -12.22 11.63
C HIS A 114 -39.48 -11.61 11.06
N PRO A 115 -38.48 -12.44 10.78
CA PRO A 115 -37.15 -11.97 10.40
C PRO A 115 -37.16 -11.23 9.06
N GLU A 116 -37.94 -11.68 8.07
CA GLU A 116 -38.03 -11.05 6.75
C GLU A 116 -38.63 -9.64 6.85
N GLY A 117 -39.73 -9.49 7.59
CA GLY A 117 -40.36 -8.19 7.83
C GLY A 117 -39.44 -7.23 8.59
N SER A 118 -38.71 -7.74 9.59
CA SER A 118 -37.73 -6.95 10.34
C SER A 118 -36.53 -6.52 9.50
N ILE A 119 -36.10 -7.35 8.54
CA ILE A 119 -35.05 -6.98 7.58
C ILE A 119 -35.57 -5.92 6.62
N GLY A 120 -36.78 -6.10 6.08
CA GLY A 120 -37.42 -5.13 5.18
C GLY A 120 -37.52 -3.75 5.82
N GLU A 121 -38.07 -3.67 7.03
CA GLU A 121 -38.17 -2.41 7.80
C GLU A 121 -36.79 -1.76 8.01
N GLY A 122 -35.82 -2.52 8.52
CA GLY A 122 -34.47 -1.98 8.77
C GLY A 122 -33.73 -1.58 7.49
N TYR A 123 -34.03 -2.22 6.37
CA TYR A 123 -33.50 -1.85 5.07
C TYR A 123 -34.13 -0.57 4.53
N THR A 124 -35.46 -0.41 4.64
CA THR A 124 -36.16 0.84 4.31
C THR A 124 -35.62 2.02 5.12
N ASP A 125 -35.45 1.85 6.43
CA ASP A 125 -34.83 2.88 7.28
C ASP A 125 -33.43 3.25 6.80
N HIS A 126 -32.62 2.24 6.45
CA HIS A 126 -31.26 2.43 5.96
C HIS A 126 -31.22 3.17 4.61
N GLU A 127 -32.12 2.86 3.69
CA GLU A 127 -32.27 3.56 2.41
C GLU A 127 -32.76 5.00 2.59
N CYS A 128 -33.80 5.22 3.40
CA CYS A 128 -34.29 6.58 3.70
C CYS A 128 -33.17 7.46 4.28
N LEU A 129 -32.41 6.95 5.25
CA LEU A 129 -31.25 7.65 5.80
C LEU A 129 -30.16 7.89 4.74
N THR A 130 -29.93 6.91 3.86
CA THR A 130 -29.00 7.02 2.74
C THR A 130 -29.37 8.16 1.80
N PHE A 131 -30.63 8.26 1.39
CA PHE A 131 -31.13 9.38 0.60
C PHE A 131 -30.96 10.71 1.34
N CYS A 132 -31.34 10.78 2.63
CA CYS A 132 -31.13 11.99 3.42
C CYS A 132 -29.65 12.42 3.45
N TYR A 133 -28.69 11.49 3.57
CA TYR A 133 -27.27 11.81 3.55
C TYR A 133 -26.81 12.46 2.23
N MET A 134 -27.43 12.12 1.10
CA MET A 134 -27.06 12.71 -0.21
C MET A 134 -27.50 14.17 -0.34
N TYR A 135 -28.52 14.60 0.40
CA TYR A 135 -29.01 15.99 0.37
C TYR A 135 -28.31 16.92 1.36
N PHE A 136 -27.69 16.38 2.43
CA PHE A 136 -26.96 17.20 3.40
C PHE A 136 -25.59 17.63 2.88
N ARG A 137 -25.49 18.88 2.41
CA ARG A 137 -24.22 19.51 2.03
C ARG A 137 -23.49 20.07 3.26
N GLY A 138 -22.18 19.85 3.34
CA GLY A 138 -21.32 20.39 4.40
C GLY A 138 -21.30 19.61 5.71
N ILE A 139 -21.95 18.44 5.78
CA ILE A 139 -21.91 17.52 6.92
C ILE A 139 -21.19 16.24 6.51
N GLU A 140 -20.34 15.70 7.39
CA GLU A 140 -19.71 14.41 7.17
C GLU A 140 -20.76 13.28 7.25
N THR A 141 -20.86 12.50 6.18
CA THR A 141 -21.75 11.36 6.00
C THR A 141 -20.93 10.11 5.69
N ARG A 142 -21.56 8.94 5.70
CA ARG A 142 -20.90 7.68 5.34
C ARG A 142 -20.29 7.70 3.92
N PHE A 143 -20.82 8.50 3.00
CA PHE A 143 -20.41 8.56 1.60
C PHE A 143 -19.31 9.59 1.33
N ASN A 144 -19.30 10.71 2.06
CA ASN A 144 -18.31 11.76 1.87
C ASN A 144 -17.19 11.73 2.93
N ARG A 145 -17.33 10.89 3.97
CA ARG A 145 -16.28 10.72 4.97
C ARG A 145 -14.98 10.32 4.27
N PRO A 146 -13.86 10.99 4.55
CA PRO A 146 -12.60 10.62 3.95
C PRO A 146 -12.22 9.19 4.31
N GLU A 147 -11.44 8.55 3.45
CA GLU A 147 -10.94 7.21 3.72
C GLU A 147 -10.15 7.13 5.04
N ARG A 148 -10.04 5.92 5.60
CA ARG A 148 -9.35 5.68 6.87
C ARG A 148 -7.91 6.22 6.88
N ASN A 149 -7.25 6.18 5.74
CA ASN A 149 -5.90 6.71 5.54
C ASN A 149 -5.91 7.89 4.56
N TYR A 150 -6.87 8.79 4.71
CA TYR A 150 -6.85 10.06 3.99
C TYR A 150 -5.70 10.95 4.48
N ASP A 151 -4.88 11.41 3.56
CA ASP A 151 -3.68 12.23 3.76
C ASP A 151 -3.91 13.75 3.60
N GLY A 152 -5.15 14.19 3.34
CA GLY A 152 -5.54 15.60 3.32
C GLY A 152 -5.87 16.13 1.91
N ASP A 153 -6.45 17.33 1.84
CA ASP A 153 -6.93 17.92 0.58
C ASP A 153 -5.82 18.32 -0.40
N GLU A 154 -6.15 18.29 -1.69
CA GLU A 154 -5.29 18.56 -2.85
C GLU A 154 -4.75 20.00 -2.96
N ALA A 155 -5.03 20.89 -2.00
CA ALA A 155 -4.56 22.27 -2.01
C ALA A 155 -3.02 22.40 -2.11
N ASN A 156 -2.27 21.34 -1.77
CA ASN A 156 -0.81 21.25 -1.91
C ASN A 156 -0.32 20.78 -3.30
N GLN A 157 -1.19 20.34 -4.23
CA GLN A 157 -0.78 19.95 -5.60
C GLN A 157 -0.31 21.16 -6.44
N MET A 158 -0.63 22.40 -6.03
CA MET A 158 -0.27 23.61 -6.76
C MET A 158 1.18 24.10 -6.52
N LYS A 159 1.99 23.35 -5.75
CA LYS A 159 3.39 23.69 -5.50
C LYS A 159 4.30 23.25 -6.65
N SER A 160 5.26 24.10 -7.03
CA SER A 160 6.12 23.83 -8.19
C SER A 160 7.19 22.77 -7.89
N ILE A 161 7.63 22.66 -6.64
CA ILE A 161 8.73 21.78 -6.23
C ILE A 161 8.20 20.47 -5.64
N SER A 162 8.70 19.34 -6.18
CA SER A 162 8.27 17.99 -5.80
C SER A 162 8.45 17.64 -4.33
N VAL A 163 9.39 18.29 -3.62
CA VAL A 163 9.62 18.08 -2.19
C VAL A 163 8.49 18.67 -1.32
N PHE A 164 7.79 19.70 -1.79
CA PHE A 164 6.69 20.34 -1.04
C PHE A 164 5.30 19.83 -1.43
N LYS A 165 5.19 19.06 -2.52
CA LYS A 165 3.93 18.48 -3.00
C LYS A 165 3.31 17.43 -2.04
N PRO A 166 4.06 16.51 -1.42
CA PRO A 166 3.47 15.43 -0.63
C PRO A 166 2.79 16.00 0.61
N ASN A 167 1.53 15.64 0.80
CA ASN A 167 0.81 15.98 2.03
C ASN A 167 1.11 14.91 3.08
N VAL A 168 1.70 15.32 4.20
CA VAL A 168 1.95 14.41 5.33
C VAL A 168 0.95 14.75 6.42
N ARG A 169 -0.08 13.92 6.55
CA ARG A 169 -1.04 14.06 7.65
C ARG A 169 -0.46 13.44 8.91
N LEU A 170 0.01 14.27 9.81
CA LEU A 170 0.62 13.84 11.06
C LEU A 170 -0.46 13.39 12.07
N LEU A 171 -0.11 12.38 12.88
CA LEU A 171 -1.02 11.76 13.85
C LEU A 171 -0.46 11.88 15.27
N GLY A 172 -1.34 12.25 16.20
CA GLY A 172 -0.97 12.44 17.61
C GLY A 172 -0.45 13.85 17.89
N ALA A 173 -0.18 14.13 19.17
CA ALA A 173 0.32 15.42 19.60
C ALA A 173 1.77 15.65 19.11
N PRO A 174 2.10 16.85 18.61
CA PRO A 174 3.47 17.19 18.23
C PRO A 174 4.37 17.31 19.46
N ILE A 175 5.63 16.88 19.32
CA ILE A 175 6.70 17.17 20.26
C ILE A 175 7.64 18.17 19.58
N TYR A 176 7.89 19.31 20.21
CA TYR A 176 8.78 20.34 19.68
C TYR A 176 10.23 20.00 20.00
N ASP A 177 11.10 20.14 19.01
CA ASP A 177 12.54 19.90 19.15
C ASP A 177 13.35 20.87 18.30
N GLU A 178 14.62 21.09 18.66
CA GLU A 178 15.57 21.87 17.88
C GLU A 178 16.43 20.92 17.04
N LEU A 179 16.34 21.02 15.71
CA LEU A 179 17.07 20.11 14.82
C LEU A 179 18.55 20.55 14.75
N ASN A 180 19.46 19.69 15.21
CA ASN A 180 20.88 19.81 14.93
C ASN A 180 21.14 19.24 13.53
N LEU A 181 21.31 20.12 12.56
CA LEU A 181 21.20 19.77 11.15
C LEU A 181 22.55 19.42 10.53
N PHE A 182 22.68 18.19 10.03
CA PHE A 182 23.52 17.90 8.87
C PHE A 182 22.66 17.19 7.81
N ASP A 183 22.93 17.59 6.57
CA ASP A 183 22.66 16.90 5.32
C ASP A 183 21.40 17.22 4.48
N TRP A 184 21.72 17.63 3.23
CA TRP A 184 20.84 17.93 2.11
C TRP A 184 21.34 17.21 0.85
N ALA A 185 20.85 16.01 0.56
CA ALA A 185 21.47 15.15 -0.47
C ALA A 185 21.06 15.46 -1.93
N LYS A 186 19.96 16.18 -2.19
CA LYS A 186 19.37 16.18 -3.56
C LYS A 186 19.79 17.34 -4.48
N ILE A 187 20.20 18.48 -3.94
CA ILE A 187 20.63 19.67 -4.72
C ILE A 187 22.17 19.74 -4.81
N ARG A 188 22.87 18.85 -4.10
CA ARG A 188 24.33 18.70 -4.18
C ARG A 188 24.79 18.51 -5.64
N TRP A 189 24.09 17.74 -6.46
CA TRP A 189 24.52 17.43 -7.83
C TRP A 189 24.81 18.63 -8.73
N GLU A 190 24.03 19.72 -8.68
CA GLU A 190 24.27 20.90 -9.54
C GLU A 190 25.52 21.70 -9.10
N HIS A 191 25.70 21.90 -7.79
CA HIS A 191 26.89 22.55 -7.24
C HIS A 191 28.15 21.68 -7.45
N ARG A 192 27.99 20.35 -7.46
CA ARG A 192 29.09 19.40 -7.76
C ARG A 192 29.67 19.63 -9.15
N SER A 193 28.81 19.75 -10.17
CA SER A 193 29.24 19.97 -11.55
C SER A 193 29.92 21.33 -11.75
N GLU A 194 29.53 22.36 -11.01
CA GLU A 194 30.25 23.66 -11.01
C GLU A 194 31.62 23.56 -10.33
N LEU A 195 31.73 22.86 -9.19
CA LEU A 195 33.00 22.63 -8.49
C LEU A 195 33.98 21.72 -9.28
N GLU A 196 33.45 20.79 -10.08
CA GLU A 196 34.24 19.94 -10.98
C GLU A 196 34.84 20.75 -12.15
N ASN A 197 34.13 21.78 -12.63
CA ASN A 197 34.65 22.71 -13.66
C ASN A 197 35.74 23.65 -13.10
N ASP A 198 35.69 23.97 -11.80
CA ASP A 198 36.65 24.85 -11.13
C ASP A 198 37.95 24.15 -10.65
N CYS A 199 38.18 22.87 -11.02
CA CYS A 199 39.40 22.11 -10.69
C CYS A 199 39.75 22.07 -9.19
N VAL A 200 38.74 22.07 -8.33
CA VAL A 200 38.92 22.13 -6.87
C VAL A 200 39.24 20.75 -6.30
N ARG A 201 40.31 20.63 -5.49
CA ARG A 201 40.57 19.40 -4.71
C ARG A 201 39.62 19.33 -3.50
N ASN A 202 39.02 18.15 -3.27
CA ASN A 202 38.11 17.84 -2.16
C ASN A 202 36.70 18.46 -2.29
N ILE A 203 36.03 18.13 -3.40
CA ILE A 203 34.72 18.65 -3.81
C ILE A 203 33.64 18.43 -2.75
N GLU A 204 33.60 17.25 -2.11
CA GLU A 204 32.56 16.88 -1.14
C GLU A 204 32.57 17.80 0.10
N LYS A 205 33.74 18.07 0.67
CA LYS A 205 33.85 18.91 1.87
C LYS A 205 33.51 20.38 1.58
N LYS A 206 33.96 20.89 0.44
CA LYS A 206 33.68 22.28 0.03
C LYS A 206 32.21 22.47 -0.34
N GLN A 207 31.61 21.45 -0.92
CA GLN A 207 30.19 21.42 -1.21
C GLN A 207 29.36 21.49 0.07
N GLU A 208 29.71 20.78 1.13
CA GLU A 208 29.01 20.89 2.42
C GLU A 208 29.08 22.30 3.03
N GLU A 209 30.23 22.97 2.92
CA GLU A 209 30.45 24.29 3.53
C GLU A 209 29.86 25.47 2.72
N GLU A 210 29.90 25.40 1.38
CA GLU A 210 29.56 26.54 0.51
C GLU A 210 28.18 26.43 -0.16
N PHE A 211 27.58 25.24 -0.19
CA PHE A 211 26.35 24.98 -0.95
C PHE A 211 25.19 25.90 -0.56
N HIS A 212 24.93 26.10 0.73
CA HIS A 212 23.84 26.97 1.16
C HIS A 212 24.03 28.40 0.64
N LYS A 213 25.24 28.94 0.77
CA LYS A 213 25.54 30.32 0.35
C LYS A 213 25.40 30.47 -1.16
N TRP A 214 25.93 29.50 -1.91
CA TRP A 214 25.80 29.44 -3.36
C TRP A 214 24.34 29.34 -3.79
N PHE A 215 23.57 28.44 -3.19
CA PHE A 215 22.17 28.20 -3.57
C PHE A 215 21.30 29.44 -3.32
N THR A 216 21.44 30.08 -2.15
CA THR A 216 20.74 31.35 -1.87
C THR A 216 21.08 32.41 -2.91
N LYS A 217 22.35 32.57 -3.28
CA LYS A 217 22.80 33.53 -4.29
C LYS A 217 22.28 33.21 -5.69
N ARG A 218 22.28 31.93 -6.08
CA ARG A 218 21.79 31.47 -7.38
C ARG A 218 20.30 31.71 -7.54
N VAL A 219 19.50 31.44 -6.50
CA VAL A 219 18.06 31.71 -6.51
C VAL A 219 17.77 33.21 -6.58
N GLN A 220 18.59 34.03 -5.91
CA GLN A 220 18.46 35.47 -5.97
C GLN A 220 18.77 36.02 -7.38
N GLN A 221 19.79 35.50 -8.05
CA GLN A 221 20.06 35.84 -9.46
C GLN A 221 18.89 35.48 -10.38
N LEU A 222 18.29 34.31 -10.20
CA LEU A 222 17.11 33.89 -11.00
C LEU A 222 15.89 34.80 -10.77
N GLU A 223 15.74 35.35 -9.55
CA GLU A 223 14.71 36.33 -9.22
C GLU A 223 14.97 37.67 -9.93
N ASP A 224 16.21 38.16 -9.87
CA ASP A 224 16.64 39.41 -10.48
C ASP A 224 16.53 39.37 -12.02
N GLU A 225 16.89 38.22 -12.62
CA GLU A 225 16.79 37.96 -14.07
C GLU A 225 15.35 37.70 -14.54
N ARG A 226 14.36 37.66 -13.64
CA ARG A 226 12.96 37.26 -13.91
C ARG A 226 12.87 35.98 -14.74
N SER A 227 13.74 35.02 -14.44
CA SER A 227 13.81 33.76 -15.19
C SER A 227 12.50 33.00 -15.06
N SER A 228 12.07 32.34 -16.14
CA SER A 228 10.92 31.42 -16.11
C SER A 228 11.13 30.21 -15.18
N LYS A 229 12.38 29.95 -14.76
CA LYS A 229 12.75 28.91 -13.80
C LYS A 229 12.57 29.34 -12.34
N PHE A 230 12.39 30.64 -12.07
CA PHE A 230 12.17 31.14 -10.72
C PHE A 230 10.77 30.79 -10.23
N THR A 231 10.68 30.25 -9.01
CA THR A 231 9.40 30.04 -8.32
C THR A 231 9.52 30.44 -6.85
N LYS A 232 8.41 30.87 -6.25
CA LYS A 232 8.38 31.26 -4.82
C LYS A 232 8.82 30.10 -3.91
N ASP A 233 8.45 28.87 -4.26
CA ASP A 233 8.89 27.67 -3.55
C ASP A 233 10.41 27.49 -3.58
N LEU A 234 11.07 27.82 -4.71
CA LEU A 234 12.52 27.73 -4.86
C LEU A 234 13.25 28.74 -3.98
N LYS A 235 12.66 29.94 -3.81
CA LYS A 235 13.11 30.95 -2.84
C LYS A 235 12.90 30.52 -1.39
N ASN A 236 11.80 29.83 -1.09
CA ASN A 236 11.56 29.31 0.26
C ASN A 236 12.55 28.21 0.60
N LEU A 237 12.86 27.33 -0.36
CA LEU A 237 13.87 26.28 -0.22
C LEU A 237 15.28 26.86 0.00
N SER A 238 15.63 27.96 -0.68
CA SER A 238 16.97 28.56 -0.63
C SER A 238 17.30 29.34 0.63
N LYS A 239 16.29 29.69 1.42
CA LYS A 239 16.44 30.35 2.71
C LYS A 239 16.68 29.38 3.87
N GLY A 240 16.62 28.07 3.62
CA GLY A 240 16.88 27.03 4.60
C GLY A 240 15.66 26.68 5.45
N LEU A 241 15.91 25.81 6.45
CA LEU A 241 14.89 25.29 7.37
C LEU A 241 14.70 26.24 8.53
N GLU A 242 13.50 26.21 9.11
CA GLU A 242 13.31 26.76 10.44
C GLU A 242 13.96 25.84 11.49
N LYS A 243 14.52 26.42 12.56
CA LYS A 243 15.26 25.67 13.59
C LYS A 243 14.38 24.75 14.44
N LEU A 244 13.11 25.12 14.57
CA LEU A 244 12.13 24.38 15.36
C LEU A 244 11.41 23.38 14.47
N VAL A 245 11.46 22.13 14.86
CA VAL A 245 10.80 21.02 14.18
C VAL A 245 9.80 20.36 15.09
N THR A 246 8.90 19.59 14.49
CA THR A 246 7.92 18.82 15.24
C THR A 246 8.10 17.34 14.96
N ARG A 247 8.15 16.56 16.03
CA ARG A 247 8.25 15.09 15.98
C ARG A 247 6.89 14.46 16.27
N HIS A 248 6.61 13.35 15.60
CA HIS A 248 5.34 12.65 15.65
C HIS A 248 5.51 11.14 15.73
N THR A 249 4.54 10.47 16.36
CA THR A 249 4.57 9.00 16.50
C THR A 249 3.84 8.26 15.38
N GLY A 250 3.17 9.00 14.48
CA GLY A 250 2.53 8.41 13.31
C GLY A 250 2.18 9.46 12.27
N CYS A 251 1.98 9.01 11.04
CA CYS A 251 1.50 9.86 9.95
C CYS A 251 0.74 9.04 8.90
N VAL A 252 0.10 9.74 7.97
CA VAL A 252 -0.51 9.17 6.78
C VAL A 252 0.02 9.92 5.57
N ILE A 253 0.55 9.17 4.59
CA ILE A 253 1.17 9.68 3.37
C ILE A 253 0.82 8.73 2.23
N ASN A 254 0.35 9.27 1.09
CA ASN A 254 -0.02 8.50 -0.09
C ASN A 254 -1.03 7.38 0.22
N GLY A 255 -2.02 7.65 1.06
CA GLY A 255 -2.98 6.63 1.49
C GLY A 255 -2.45 5.55 2.47
N ILE A 256 -1.18 5.64 2.88
CA ILE A 256 -0.52 4.65 3.74
C ILE A 256 -0.28 5.24 5.13
N ARG A 257 -0.59 4.46 6.17
CA ARG A 257 -0.37 4.85 7.56
C ARG A 257 0.95 4.30 8.07
N PHE A 258 1.78 5.17 8.61
CA PHE A 258 3.04 4.83 9.25
C PHE A 258 3.00 5.10 10.75
N HIS A 259 3.70 4.27 11.53
CA HIS A 259 3.91 4.45 12.96
C HIS A 259 5.39 4.27 13.30
N THR A 260 5.87 5.06 14.26
CA THR A 260 7.19 4.82 14.84
C THR A 260 7.21 3.45 15.52
N GLN A 261 8.36 2.79 15.51
CA GLN A 261 8.52 1.44 16.08
C GLN A 261 8.01 1.35 17.52
N ASP A 262 8.29 2.38 18.33
CA ASP A 262 7.88 2.45 19.74
C ASP A 262 6.35 2.52 19.91
N ARG A 263 5.66 3.17 18.97
CA ARG A 263 4.20 3.16 18.96
C ARG A 263 3.66 1.84 18.44
N ASP A 264 4.31 1.27 17.43
CA ASP A 264 3.87 0.09 16.70
C ASP A 264 4.01 -1.19 17.52
N CYS A 265 5.04 -1.29 18.38
CA CYS A 265 5.28 -2.46 19.24
C CYS A 265 4.13 -2.74 20.24
N ASN A 266 3.32 -1.72 20.54
CA ASN A 266 2.15 -1.80 21.40
C ASN A 266 0.83 -2.04 20.63
N ARG A 267 0.91 -2.35 19.32
CA ARG A 267 -0.25 -2.53 18.43
C ARG A 267 -0.33 -3.96 17.90
N ARG A 268 -1.55 -4.33 17.47
CA ARG A 268 -1.80 -5.63 16.82
C ARG A 268 -1.35 -5.66 15.35
N THR A 269 -1.23 -4.50 14.72
CA THR A 269 -0.86 -4.33 13.31
C THR A 269 0.51 -3.67 13.24
N GLN A 270 1.37 -4.13 12.32
CA GLN A 270 2.66 -3.52 12.08
C GLN A 270 2.53 -2.41 11.03
N ASN A 271 3.07 -1.22 11.29
CA ASN A 271 3.09 -0.08 10.38
C ASN A 271 4.44 0.67 10.40
N CYS A 272 5.48 0.09 11.01
CA CYS A 272 6.80 0.72 11.14
C CYS A 272 7.82 0.29 10.07
N GLY A 273 7.54 -0.73 9.25
CA GLY A 273 8.49 -1.19 8.25
C GLY A 273 8.52 -0.28 7.01
N VAL A 274 9.73 0.08 6.58
CA VAL A 274 9.95 1.00 5.46
C VAL A 274 10.86 0.37 4.40
N LEU A 275 10.57 0.71 3.14
CA LEU A 275 11.37 0.37 1.97
C LEU A 275 11.61 1.60 1.12
N VAL A 276 12.85 1.77 0.66
CA VAL A 276 13.24 2.87 -0.22
C VAL A 276 14.11 2.32 -1.35
N LYS A 277 13.81 2.71 -2.58
CA LYS A 277 14.68 2.42 -3.72
C LYS A 277 15.78 3.47 -3.78
N GLY A 278 17.03 3.06 -3.83
CA GLY A 278 18.15 3.97 -3.97
C GLY A 278 19.37 3.28 -4.57
N GLU A 279 20.53 3.91 -4.46
CA GLU A 279 21.78 3.42 -5.05
C GLU A 279 22.83 3.22 -3.97
N HIS A 280 23.54 2.09 -4.03
CA HIS A 280 24.68 1.78 -3.17
C HIS A 280 25.81 1.21 -4.03
N ALA A 281 26.99 1.84 -3.98
CA ALA A 281 28.18 1.41 -4.72
C ALA A 281 27.93 1.19 -6.23
N GLY A 282 27.21 2.10 -6.88
CA GLY A 282 26.93 2.04 -8.32
C GLY A 282 25.80 1.10 -8.72
N LYS A 283 25.07 0.52 -7.74
CA LYS A 283 23.98 -0.44 -7.98
C LYS A 283 22.69 0.05 -7.35
N SER A 284 21.61 -0.02 -8.12
CA SER A 284 20.27 0.20 -7.59
C SER A 284 19.92 -0.93 -6.62
N ILE A 285 19.62 -0.60 -5.37
CA ILE A 285 19.19 -1.56 -4.35
C ILE A 285 17.95 -1.06 -3.61
N ASP A 286 17.20 -2.00 -3.07
CA ASP A 286 16.10 -1.72 -2.14
C ASP A 286 16.68 -1.66 -0.72
N PHE A 287 16.61 -0.49 -0.08
CA PHE A 287 16.91 -0.32 1.34
C PHE A 287 15.71 -0.74 2.17
N TYR A 288 15.96 -1.57 3.18
CA TYR A 288 14.95 -2.06 4.13
C TYR A 288 15.27 -1.49 5.51
N GLY A 289 14.28 -1.00 6.23
CA GLY A 289 14.50 -0.46 7.56
C GLY A 289 13.24 -0.39 8.41
N VAL A 290 13.40 0.16 9.60
CA VAL A 290 12.30 0.41 10.53
C VAL A 290 12.27 1.88 10.93
N LEU A 291 11.08 2.46 10.87
CA LEU A 291 10.79 3.83 11.21
C LEU A 291 10.95 4.08 12.71
N LYS A 292 11.89 4.94 13.08
CA LYS A 292 12.16 5.35 14.46
C LYS A 292 11.45 6.63 14.82
N ASP A 293 11.54 7.63 13.95
CA ASP A 293 10.91 8.92 14.19
C ASP A 293 10.33 9.54 12.93
N ILE A 294 9.34 10.40 13.11
CA ILE A 294 8.69 11.16 12.04
C ILE A 294 8.84 12.64 12.38
N ILE A 295 9.59 13.34 11.55
CA ILE A 295 9.96 14.73 11.76
C ILE A 295 9.29 15.57 10.67
N GLU A 296 8.43 16.50 11.07
CA GLU A 296 7.92 17.56 10.20
C GLU A 296 8.85 18.77 10.32
N VAL A 297 9.44 19.13 9.19
CA VAL A 297 10.33 20.27 9.08
C VAL A 297 9.61 21.43 8.39
N PRO A 298 9.37 22.55 9.08
CA PRO A 298 8.78 23.72 8.48
C PRO A 298 9.79 24.52 7.66
N TYR A 299 9.29 25.06 6.56
CA TYR A 299 9.93 26.00 5.67
C TYR A 299 9.11 27.28 5.58
N LEU A 300 9.77 28.35 5.16
CA LEU A 300 9.09 29.60 4.87
C LEU A 300 7.95 29.43 3.87
N GLY A 301 6.91 30.26 4.03
CA GLY A 301 5.75 30.26 3.14
C GLY A 301 4.77 29.11 3.37
N GLN A 302 4.65 28.63 4.61
CA GLN A 302 3.76 27.51 4.99
C GLN A 302 4.10 26.18 4.30
N ASN A 303 5.35 26.04 3.83
CA ASN A 303 5.85 24.80 3.28
C ASN A 303 6.32 23.88 4.42
N ARG A 304 6.05 22.59 4.29
CA ARG A 304 6.44 21.59 5.30
C ARG A 304 6.88 20.33 4.60
N VAL A 305 7.86 19.65 5.18
CA VAL A 305 8.41 18.41 4.64
C VAL A 305 8.47 17.37 5.74
N GLY A 306 7.88 16.20 5.49
CA GLY A 306 8.00 15.04 6.37
C GLY A 306 9.28 14.25 6.06
N ILE A 307 10.10 14.08 7.08
CA ILE A 307 11.32 13.27 7.07
C ILE A 307 11.11 12.10 8.03
N PHE A 308 11.52 10.92 7.60
CA PHE A 308 11.58 9.73 8.42
C PHE A 308 13.01 9.48 8.86
N GLU A 309 13.19 9.27 10.16
CA GLU A 309 14.41 8.73 10.72
C GLU A 309 14.26 7.22 10.85
N CYS A 310 15.17 6.47 10.24
CA CYS A 310 15.03 5.02 10.11
C CYS A 310 16.31 4.28 10.53
N ASP A 311 16.11 3.12 11.18
CA ASP A 311 17.15 2.12 11.31
C ASP A 311 17.18 1.28 10.03
N TRP A 312 18.17 1.51 9.17
CA TRP A 312 18.35 0.77 7.92
C TRP A 312 19.11 -0.53 8.17
N TRP A 313 18.60 -1.67 7.72
CA TRP A 313 19.28 -2.96 7.85
C TRP A 313 20.51 -3.03 6.95
N ASP A 314 21.60 -3.58 7.50
CA ASP A 314 22.85 -3.80 6.76
C ASP A 314 22.68 -4.99 5.80
N LEU A 315 22.64 -4.69 4.51
CA LEU A 315 22.51 -5.69 3.45
C LEU A 315 23.87 -6.14 2.89
N SER A 316 24.99 -5.71 3.48
CA SER A 316 26.33 -6.08 3.03
C SER A 316 26.64 -7.56 3.23
N GLY A 317 27.44 -8.09 2.29
CA GLY A 317 27.96 -9.44 2.34
C GLY A 317 26.91 -10.52 2.06
N THR A 318 27.36 -11.77 2.08
CA THR A 318 26.53 -12.96 1.77
C THR A 318 25.50 -13.31 2.84
N LYS A 319 25.44 -12.56 3.95
CA LYS A 319 24.56 -12.82 5.11
C LYS A 319 23.63 -11.65 5.46
N GLY A 320 23.61 -10.57 4.70
CA GLY A 320 22.73 -9.41 4.95
C GLY A 320 21.33 -9.59 4.35
N ILE A 321 21.25 -10.16 3.15
CA ILE A 321 20.01 -10.42 2.42
C ILE A 321 20.09 -11.78 1.73
N LEU A 322 18.99 -12.53 1.75
CA LEU A 322 18.84 -13.79 1.05
C LEU A 322 17.53 -13.79 0.28
N ILE A 323 17.62 -14.15 -0.99
CA ILE A 323 16.46 -14.38 -1.85
C ILE A 323 16.43 -15.88 -2.12
N ASP A 324 15.31 -16.53 -1.86
CA ASP A 324 15.18 -17.96 -2.10
C ASP A 324 14.62 -18.29 -3.49
N GLU A 325 14.50 -19.60 -3.74
CA GLU A 325 13.98 -20.18 -4.99
C GLU A 325 12.55 -19.75 -5.34
N HIS A 326 11.80 -19.17 -4.39
CA HIS A 326 10.44 -18.69 -4.56
C HIS A 326 10.36 -17.15 -4.51
N ASN A 327 11.49 -16.45 -4.67
CA ASN A 327 11.62 -15.00 -4.59
C ASN A 327 11.20 -14.39 -3.23
N LEU A 328 11.21 -15.17 -2.14
CA LEU A 328 11.02 -14.63 -0.80
C LEU A 328 12.30 -13.96 -0.33
N ILE A 329 12.17 -12.70 0.08
CA ILE A 329 13.29 -11.88 0.53
C ILE A 329 13.38 -11.99 2.06
N SER A 330 14.52 -12.47 2.55
CA SER A 330 14.84 -12.54 3.98
C SER A 330 15.99 -11.57 4.27
N VAL A 331 15.81 -10.66 5.22
CA VAL A 331 16.82 -9.67 5.63
C VAL A 331 17.30 -9.97 7.04
N ASN A 332 18.58 -9.75 7.30
CA ASN A 332 19.17 -9.88 8.62
C ASN A 332 19.04 -8.57 9.40
N VAL A 333 18.42 -8.61 10.58
CA VAL A 333 18.12 -7.42 11.39
C VAL A 333 19.15 -7.13 12.49
N ARG A 334 20.26 -7.88 12.53
CA ARG A 334 21.26 -7.75 13.59
C ARG A 334 22.13 -6.50 13.46
N LYS A 335 22.36 -6.04 12.23
CA LYS A 335 23.24 -4.91 11.92
C LYS A 335 22.47 -3.85 11.16
N THR A 336 22.85 -2.60 11.41
CA THR A 336 22.28 -1.44 10.73
C THR A 336 23.34 -0.64 9.99
N TRP A 337 22.94 -0.09 8.85
CA TRP A 337 23.70 0.85 8.04
C TRP A 337 23.30 2.30 8.31
N TYR A 338 24.10 3.24 7.78
CA TYR A 338 23.79 4.67 7.74
C TYR A 338 23.38 5.29 9.09
N LYS A 339 24.01 4.87 10.19
CA LYS A 339 23.73 5.42 11.53
C LYS A 339 23.94 6.93 11.63
N ASN A 340 24.81 7.49 10.78
CA ASN A 340 25.08 8.93 10.73
C ASN A 340 24.22 9.66 9.69
N ASP A 341 23.48 8.92 8.84
CA ASP A 341 22.57 9.46 7.82
C ASP A 341 21.28 8.60 7.74
N PRO A 342 20.49 8.54 8.82
CA PRO A 342 19.31 7.66 8.91
C PRO A 342 18.09 8.21 8.17
N PHE A 343 18.20 9.38 7.54
CA PHE A 343 17.04 10.16 7.12
C PHE A 343 16.58 9.85 5.70
N VAL A 344 15.28 9.83 5.50
CA VAL A 344 14.67 9.75 4.16
C VAL A 344 13.43 10.63 4.07
N LEU A 345 13.15 11.15 2.87
CA LEU A 345 11.88 11.82 2.64
C LEU A 345 10.74 10.82 2.76
N ALA A 346 9.76 11.15 3.58
CA ALA A 346 8.66 10.26 3.88
C ALA A 346 7.86 9.86 2.62
N CYS A 347 7.76 10.76 1.64
CA CYS A 347 7.10 10.51 0.35
C CYS A 347 7.81 9.51 -0.58
N GLN A 348 9.09 9.22 -0.33
CA GLN A 348 9.87 8.25 -1.11
C GLN A 348 9.75 6.82 -0.54
N THR A 349 9.11 6.68 0.62
CA THR A 349 9.04 5.41 1.34
C THR A 349 7.82 4.59 0.88
N GLN A 350 8.02 3.28 0.85
CA GLN A 350 6.97 2.28 0.73
C GLN A 350 6.87 1.53 2.05
N GLN A 351 5.67 1.07 2.40
CA GLN A 351 5.46 0.26 3.60
C GLN A 351 5.77 -1.21 3.32
N VAL A 352 6.49 -1.84 4.24
CA VAL A 352 6.75 -3.28 4.23
C VAL A 352 6.47 -3.89 5.59
N PHE A 353 6.20 -5.19 5.58
CA PHE A 353 5.98 -5.99 6.79
C PHE A 353 7.16 -6.94 7.00
N TYR A 354 7.51 -7.17 8.26
CA TYR A 354 8.58 -8.06 8.67
C TYR A 354 8.01 -9.24 9.45
N LEU A 355 8.12 -10.42 8.88
CA LEU A 355 7.73 -11.69 9.50
C LEU A 355 8.97 -12.41 10.03
N ASN A 356 8.86 -13.10 11.16
CA ASN A 356 9.99 -13.91 11.65
C ASN A 356 10.31 -15.05 10.69
N ASP A 357 11.59 -15.18 10.32
CA ASP A 357 12.03 -16.29 9.48
C ASP A 357 12.36 -17.51 10.34
N ILE A 358 11.42 -18.44 10.41
CA ILE A 358 11.53 -19.64 11.25
C ILE A 358 12.66 -20.56 10.76
N LYS A 359 13.02 -20.50 9.47
CA LYS A 359 14.08 -21.35 8.90
C LYS A 359 15.48 -20.81 9.21
N LEU A 360 15.66 -19.49 9.14
CA LEU A 360 16.98 -18.85 9.34
C LEU A 360 17.24 -18.40 10.78
N GLY A 361 16.20 -18.34 11.62
CA GLY A 361 16.30 -18.06 13.04
C GLY A 361 16.00 -16.60 13.41
N ASN A 362 16.22 -16.27 14.69
CA ASN A 362 15.70 -15.05 15.31
C ASN A 362 16.25 -13.73 14.75
N ASP A 363 17.40 -13.75 14.08
CA ASP A 363 18.03 -12.56 13.48
C ASP A 363 17.52 -12.27 12.06
N TRP A 364 16.60 -13.08 11.54
CA TRP A 364 16.12 -12.97 10.16
C TRP A 364 14.64 -12.61 10.10
N ARG A 365 14.30 -11.73 9.15
CA ARG A 365 12.93 -11.35 8.87
C ARG A 365 12.62 -11.52 7.39
N VAL A 366 11.52 -12.18 7.08
CA VAL A 366 10.98 -12.19 5.72
C VAL A 366 10.26 -10.87 5.48
N VAL A 367 10.54 -10.25 4.34
CA VAL A 367 9.94 -8.98 3.94
C VAL A 367 8.74 -9.24 3.04
N ASP A 368 7.59 -8.70 3.44
CA ASP A 368 6.38 -8.68 2.62
C ASP A 368 6.06 -7.26 2.15
N LYS A 369 6.01 -7.09 0.84
CA LYS A 369 5.74 -5.80 0.18
C LYS A 369 4.23 -5.72 -0.08
N SER A 370 3.48 -5.17 0.87
CA SER A 370 2.04 -5.01 0.67
C SER A 370 1.75 -3.87 -0.30
N GLN A 371 0.74 -4.05 -1.15
CA GLN A 371 0.15 -2.94 -1.88
C GLN A 371 -1.02 -2.34 -1.08
N PRO A 372 -1.18 -1.00 -1.08
CA PRO A 372 -2.34 -0.37 -0.44
C PRO A 372 -3.66 -0.87 -1.01
N ARG A 373 -4.66 -1.02 -0.13
CA ARG A 373 -6.06 -1.26 -0.51
C ARG A 373 -6.61 0.07 -1.05
N GLY A 374 -6.57 0.28 -2.36
CA GLY A 374 -7.12 1.50 -3.00
C GLY A 374 -6.54 1.87 -4.36
N ASN A 375 -5.31 1.43 -4.70
CA ASN A 375 -4.77 1.72 -6.03
C ASN A 375 -5.36 0.75 -7.06
N TYR A 376 -6.17 1.30 -7.97
CA TYR A 376 -6.63 0.67 -9.19
C TYR A 376 -5.77 1.19 -10.33
N ASP A 377 -4.95 0.34 -10.95
CA ASP A 377 -4.41 0.64 -12.28
C ASP A 377 -5.53 0.32 -13.28
N VAL A 378 -6.53 1.21 -13.36
CA VAL A 378 -7.44 1.21 -14.49
C VAL A 378 -6.66 1.87 -15.63
N LEU A 379 -6.28 1.07 -16.62
CA LEU A 379 -5.83 1.63 -17.89
C LEU A 379 -7.01 2.41 -18.46
N GLU A 380 -6.90 3.74 -18.48
CA GLU A 380 -7.83 4.58 -19.24
C GLU A 380 -7.76 4.14 -20.70
N GLN A 381 -8.74 3.36 -21.14
CA GLN A 381 -9.02 3.28 -22.56
C GLN A 381 -9.57 4.65 -22.95
N GLU A 382 -8.92 5.29 -23.93
CA GLU A 382 -9.44 6.46 -24.62
C GLU A 382 -10.77 6.04 -25.27
N VAL A 383 -11.88 6.27 -24.58
CA VAL A 383 -13.22 6.19 -25.17
C VAL A 383 -13.56 7.59 -25.66
N GLU A 384 -13.59 7.75 -26.98
CA GLU A 384 -14.18 8.91 -27.63
C GLU A 384 -15.60 9.15 -27.08
N ASN A 385 -15.86 10.39 -26.65
CA ASN A 385 -17.12 10.97 -26.22
C ASN A 385 -18.39 10.10 -26.41
N GLU A 386 -18.69 9.26 -25.43
CA GLU A 386 -20.05 8.87 -25.10
C GLU A 386 -20.24 9.03 -23.59
N GLU A 387 -21.41 9.55 -23.21
CA GLU A 387 -21.76 10.03 -21.88
C GLU A 387 -21.42 9.01 -20.78
N ARG A 388 -20.66 9.45 -19.76
CA ARG A 388 -20.34 8.65 -18.57
C ARG A 388 -21.62 8.31 -17.81
N LEU A 389 -22.23 7.17 -18.14
CA LEU A 389 -23.17 6.48 -17.26
C LEU A 389 -22.38 5.83 -16.12
N TYR A 390 -22.50 6.41 -14.93
CA TYR A 390 -22.07 5.79 -13.68
C TYR A 390 -22.89 4.50 -13.47
N PHE A 391 -22.32 3.35 -13.86
CA PHE A 391 -22.86 2.06 -13.46
C PHE A 391 -22.45 1.78 -12.01
N ASP A 392 -23.32 2.15 -11.10
CA ASP A 392 -23.36 1.62 -9.74
C ASP A 392 -24.84 1.29 -9.45
N ASP A 393 -25.36 0.29 -10.17
CA ASP A 393 -26.71 -0.23 -9.93
C ASP A 393 -26.61 -1.56 -9.18
N PRO A 394 -27.28 -1.71 -8.02
CA PRO A 394 -27.40 -2.98 -7.33
C PRO A 394 -28.17 -3.97 -8.21
N TYR A 395 -27.64 -5.20 -8.32
CA TYR A 395 -28.30 -6.35 -8.94
C TYR A 395 -29.81 -6.39 -8.62
N GLN A 396 -30.64 -5.97 -9.58
CA GLN A 396 -32.05 -6.32 -9.63
C GLN A 396 -32.16 -7.66 -10.35
N GLN A 397 -32.61 -8.68 -9.63
CA GLN A 397 -33.10 -9.91 -10.23
C GLN A 397 -34.59 -9.98 -9.90
N GLU A 398 -35.41 -9.30 -10.71
CA GLU A 398 -36.85 -9.57 -10.77
C GLU A 398 -37.13 -10.29 -12.10
N GLN A 399 -37.19 -11.62 -12.04
CA GLN A 399 -38.15 -12.36 -12.85
C GLN A 399 -39.29 -12.72 -11.89
N SER A 400 -40.33 -11.89 -11.87
CA SER A 400 -41.64 -12.31 -11.40
C SER A 400 -42.25 -13.16 -12.51
N GLU A 401 -42.30 -14.48 -12.30
CA GLU A 401 -43.27 -15.32 -13.00
C GLU A 401 -44.66 -14.93 -12.49
N ASP A 402 -45.47 -14.34 -13.37
CA ASP A 402 -46.84 -14.00 -13.05
C ASP A 402 -47.67 -15.25 -12.76
N ILE A 403 -48.43 -15.12 -11.67
CA ILE A 403 -49.39 -16.08 -11.16
C ILE A 403 -50.56 -16.21 -12.15
N ILE A 404 -51.01 -17.45 -12.30
CA ILE A 404 -52.21 -17.93 -12.97
C ILE A 404 -53.43 -17.09 -12.61
N ASP A 405 -54.08 -16.48 -13.61
CA ASP A 405 -55.51 -16.15 -13.54
C ASP A 405 -56.29 -17.08 -14.50
N ILE A 406 -57.10 -17.93 -13.88
CA ILE A 406 -58.19 -18.66 -14.52
C ILE A 406 -59.32 -17.66 -14.75
N VAL A 407 -59.73 -17.47 -16.00
CA VAL A 407 -61.04 -16.92 -16.34
C VAL A 407 -61.68 -17.86 -17.36
N GLU A 408 -62.75 -18.53 -16.92
CA GLU A 408 -63.70 -19.25 -17.77
C GLU A 408 -64.54 -18.26 -18.61
N ASP A 409 -64.85 -18.72 -19.83
CA ASP A 409 -66.00 -18.45 -20.72
C ASP A 409 -66.37 -17.02 -21.16
N ASP A 410 -66.31 -16.77 -22.48
CA ASP A 410 -67.53 -16.68 -23.30
C ASP A 410 -67.23 -16.50 -24.82
N LYS A 411 -67.74 -17.46 -25.61
CA LYS A 411 -68.09 -17.51 -27.06
C LYS A 411 -67.36 -18.49 -27.96
#